data_AF-A0A2R6M781-F1
#
_entry.id   AF-A0A2R6M781-F1
#
_cell.length_a   1.000
_cell.length_b   1.000
_cell.length_c   1.000
_cell.angle_alpha   90.00
_cell.angle_beta   90.00
_cell.angle_gamma   90.00
#
_symmetry.space_group_name_H-M   'P 1'
#
loop_
_entity.id
_entity.type
_entity.pdbx_description
1 polymer ?
#
loop_
_entity_poly.entity_id
_entity_poly.type
_entity_poly.pdbx_seq_one_letter_code
_entity_poly.pdbx_strand_id
1 'polypeptide(L)'
;MSTPDRDTGVTVITKTVTRVVFPLILLTAIALLLRGHNLPGGGFIAGVLTVAAFALLYVIYGLDFVQNDLRDRGGTATTAAGPAIVAEYRLAFAAGLGLAVAGGIAAIALGFPFLTQAVLFLYDLPIYHELELASAFVFDLGV
;
A
#
# COMPACT_ATOMS: atom_id res chain seq x y z
N MET A 1 42.53 13.56 -0.17
CA MET A 1 41.90 12.45 0.58
C MET A 1 40.45 12.39 0.14
N SER A 2 40.19 11.66 -0.94
CA SER A 2 38.86 11.46 -1.52
C SER A 2 38.09 10.44 -0.69
N THR A 3 36.89 10.79 -0.23
CA THR A 3 35.99 9.84 0.42
C THR A 3 35.74 8.65 -0.50
N PRO A 4 35.73 7.40 0.01
CA PRO A 4 35.42 6.24 -0.82
C PRO A 4 33.99 6.41 -1.32
N ASP A 5 33.83 6.44 -2.64
CA ASP A 5 32.52 6.33 -3.27
C ASP A 5 31.90 5.02 -2.79
N ARG A 6 30.75 5.09 -2.13
CA ARG A 6 30.02 3.89 -1.73
C ARG A 6 29.26 3.41 -2.95
N ASP A 7 30.02 2.81 -3.86
CA ASP A 7 29.51 1.93 -4.91
C ASP A 7 28.79 0.76 -4.22
N THR A 8 27.52 0.96 -3.89
CA THR A 8 26.56 -0.14 -3.89
C THR A 8 26.72 -0.77 -5.26
N GLY A 9 27.19 -2.03 -5.35
CA GLY A 9 27.58 -2.71 -6.61
C GLY A 9 26.44 -2.96 -7.62
N VAL A 10 25.43 -2.09 -7.63
CA VAL A 10 24.23 -2.08 -8.42
C VAL A 10 24.45 -1.22 -9.65
N THR A 11 24.29 -1.82 -10.83
CA THR A 11 24.55 -1.14 -12.10
C THR A 11 23.55 -0.02 -12.37
N VAL A 12 23.96 0.95 -13.21
CA VAL A 12 23.09 2.04 -13.70
C VAL A 12 21.87 1.48 -14.44
N ILE A 13 22.04 0.37 -15.16
CA ILE A 13 20.94 -0.33 -15.85
C ILE A 13 19.89 -0.78 -14.82
N THR A 14 20.31 -1.43 -13.74
CA THR A 14 19.40 -1.91 -12.68
C THR A 14 18.65 -0.74 -12.03
N LYS A 15 19.34 0.35 -11.68
CA LYS A 15 18.69 1.55 -11.12
C LYS A 15 17.65 2.13 -12.09
N THR A 16 18.00 2.23 -13.36
CA THR A 16 17.11 2.77 -14.41
C THR A 16 15.87 1.88 -14.61
N VAL A 17 16.06 0.57 -14.69
CA VAL A 17 14.95 -0.39 -14.81
C VAL A 17 14.03 -0.32 -13.60
N THR A 18 14.58 -0.31 -12.39
CA THR A 18 13.78 -0.22 -11.15
C THR A 18 12.94 1.05 -11.10
N ARG A 19 13.47 2.20 -11.55
CA ARG A 19 12.73 3.47 -11.61
C ARG A 19 11.49 3.40 -12.51
N VAL A 20 11.54 2.61 -13.58
CA VAL A 20 10.41 2.41 -14.50
C VAL A 20 9.46 1.31 -14.01
N VAL A 21 10.02 0.21 -13.49
CA VAL A 21 9.24 -0.95 -13.06
C VAL A 21 8.47 -0.68 -11.76
N PHE A 22 9.06 0.06 -10.82
CA PHE A 22 8.41 0.39 -9.54
C PHE A 22 6.98 0.97 -9.68
N PRO A 23 6.74 2.06 -10.44
CA PRO A 23 5.40 2.59 -10.61
C PRO A 23 4.46 1.63 -11.35
N LEU A 24 4.98 0.78 -12.25
CA LEU A 24 4.18 -0.25 -12.93
C LEU A 24 3.71 -1.34 -11.96
N ILE A 25 4.55 -1.76 -11.02
CA ILE A 25 4.18 -2.71 -9.97
C ILE A 25 3.08 -2.10 -9.08
N LEU A 26 3.23 -0.84 -8.65
CA LEU A 26 2.22 -0.15 -7.86
C LEU A 26 0.89 0.00 -8.61
N LEU A 27 0.94 0.38 -9.89
CA LEU A 27 -0.26 0.51 -10.71
C LEU A 27 -0.97 -0.85 -10.86
N THR A 28 -0.20 -1.93 -10.99
CA THR A 28 -0.73 -3.30 -11.02
C THR A 28 -1.36 -3.68 -9.67
N ALA A 29 -0.73 -3.32 -8.55
CA ALA A 29 -1.26 -3.58 -7.22
C ALA A 29 -2.61 -2.88 -7.01
N ILE A 30 -2.70 -1.59 -7.39
CA ILE A 30 -3.95 -0.82 -7.33
C ILE A 30 -5.01 -1.44 -8.24
N ALA A 31 -4.64 -1.85 -9.46
CA ALA A 31 -5.56 -2.51 -10.37
C ALA A 31 -6.11 -3.84 -9.81
N LEU A 32 -5.29 -4.62 -9.12
CA LEU A 32 -5.70 -5.87 -8.46
C LEU A 32 -6.60 -5.61 -7.25
N LEU A 33 -6.32 -4.56 -6.46
CA LEU A 33 -7.16 -4.13 -5.35
C LEU A 33 -8.57 -3.77 -5.85
N LEU A 34 -8.65 -2.93 -6.88
CA LEU A 34 -9.92 -2.46 -7.44
C LEU A 34 -10.71 -3.58 -8.12
N ARG A 35 -10.05 -4.60 -8.69
CA ARG A 35 -10.71 -5.71 -9.40
C ARG A 35 -11.20 -6.85 -8.49
N GLY A 36 -10.79 -6.87 -7.21
CA GLY A 36 -11.00 -8.00 -6.30
C GLY A 36 -12.47 -8.40 -6.07
N HIS A 37 -13.42 -7.50 -6.37
CA HIS A 37 -14.84 -7.76 -6.21
C HIS A 37 -15.44 -8.65 -7.31
N ASN A 38 -14.88 -8.63 -8.53
CA ASN A 38 -15.46 -9.29 -9.71
C ASN A 38 -14.51 -10.26 -10.44
N LEU A 39 -13.19 -10.12 -10.23
CA LEU A 39 -12.15 -10.88 -10.92
C LEU A 39 -11.09 -11.36 -9.90
N PRO A 40 -10.21 -12.31 -10.28
CA PRO A 40 -9.07 -12.68 -9.45
C PRO A 40 -8.25 -11.43 -9.06
N GLY A 41 -8.12 -11.17 -7.76
CA GLY A 41 -7.56 -9.93 -7.21
C GLY A 41 -7.81 -9.80 -5.70
N GLY A 42 -7.89 -8.56 -5.20
CA GLY A 42 -8.24 -8.24 -3.82
C GLY A 42 -7.11 -7.60 -3.01
N GLY A 43 -7.41 -7.28 -1.75
CA GLY A 43 -6.52 -6.58 -0.82
C GLY A 43 -5.19 -7.28 -0.59
N PHE A 44 -5.24 -8.59 -0.31
CA PHE A 44 -4.05 -9.37 0.04
C PHE A 44 -2.98 -9.36 -1.05
N ILE A 45 -3.33 -9.69 -2.31
CA ILE A 45 -2.35 -9.71 -3.40
C ILE A 45 -1.85 -8.31 -3.76
N ALA A 46 -2.71 -7.30 -3.66
CA ALA A 46 -2.32 -5.90 -3.84
C ALA A 46 -1.32 -5.44 -2.77
N GLY A 47 -1.53 -5.82 -1.51
CA GLY A 47 -0.62 -5.57 -0.40
C GLY A 47 0.74 -6.25 -0.60
N VAL A 48 0.74 -7.55 -0.92
CA VAL A 48 1.99 -8.29 -1.19
C VAL A 48 2.78 -7.67 -2.34
N LEU A 49 2.10 -7.29 -3.43
CA LEU A 49 2.75 -6.69 -4.60
C LEU A 49 3.31 -5.30 -4.28
N THR A 50 2.60 -4.52 -3.44
CA THR A 50 3.08 -3.23 -2.91
C THR A 50 4.34 -3.44 -2.08
N VAL A 51 4.35 -4.39 -1.14
CA VAL A 51 5.53 -4.72 -0.33
C VAL A 51 6.71 -5.17 -1.21
N ALA A 52 6.45 -5.99 -2.24
CA ALA A 52 7.48 -6.41 -3.18
C ALA A 52 8.08 -5.22 -3.96
N ALA A 53 7.26 -4.24 -4.36
CA ALA A 53 7.73 -3.01 -5.02
C ALA A 53 8.68 -2.20 -4.13
N PHE A 54 8.32 -2.02 -2.86
CA PHE A 54 9.17 -1.32 -1.89
C PHE A 54 10.42 -2.13 -1.50
N ALA A 55 10.31 -3.47 -1.42
CA ALA A 55 11.46 -4.35 -1.23
C ALA A 55 12.46 -4.24 -2.39
N LEU A 56 11.96 -4.16 -3.64
CA LEU A 56 12.80 -3.92 -4.82
C LEU A 56 13.55 -2.58 -4.71
N LEU A 57 12.87 -1.49 -4.36
CA LEU A 57 13.49 -0.18 -4.11
C LEU A 57 14.57 -0.27 -3.03
N TYR A 58 14.27 -0.94 -1.92
CA TYR A 58 15.17 -1.10 -0.81
C TYR A 58 16.45 -1.87 -1.21
N VAL A 59 16.32 -2.96 -1.97
CA VAL A 59 17.47 -3.77 -2.43
C VAL A 59 18.35 -2.98 -3.41
N ILE A 60 17.76 -2.14 -4.26
CA ILE A 60 18.47 -1.44 -5.34
C ILE A 60 19.09 -0.12 -4.91
N TYR A 61 18.44 0.62 -4.02
CA TYR A 61 18.87 1.95 -3.60
C TYR A 61 19.34 2.02 -2.14
N GLY A 62 19.18 0.94 -1.38
CA GLY A 62 19.52 0.89 0.05
C GLY A 62 18.50 1.62 0.93
N LEU A 63 18.70 1.51 2.25
CA LEU A 63 17.80 2.08 3.26
C LEU A 63 17.76 3.62 3.19
N ASP A 64 18.90 4.24 2.87
CA ASP A 64 19.08 5.69 2.92
C ASP A 64 18.23 6.43 1.87
N PHE A 65 18.07 5.86 0.67
CA PHE A 65 17.24 6.44 -0.38
C PHE A 65 15.74 6.35 -0.05
N VAL A 66 15.28 5.21 0.49
CA VAL A 66 13.88 5.02 0.89
C VAL A 66 13.50 5.96 2.05
N GLN A 67 14.45 6.27 2.94
CA GLN A 67 14.21 7.16 4.07
C GLN A 67 14.32 8.65 3.71
N ASN A 68 15.33 9.03 2.91
CA ASN A 68 15.62 10.44 2.62
C ASN A 68 14.80 10.99 1.45
N ASP A 69 14.59 10.23 0.37
CA ASP A 69 14.03 10.73 -0.90
C ASP A 69 12.52 10.44 -1.04
N LEU A 70 12.06 9.29 -0.54
CA LEU A 70 10.63 8.90 -0.59
C LEU A 70 9.81 9.38 0.61
N ARG A 71 10.44 9.63 1.77
CA ARG A 71 9.74 10.02 3.01
C ARG A 71 10.07 11.42 3.50
N ASP A 72 10.92 12.17 2.81
CA ASP A 72 11.25 13.56 3.12
C ASP A 72 11.78 13.73 4.57
N ARG A 73 12.62 12.79 5.03
CA ARG A 73 13.17 12.82 6.41
C ARG A 73 14.67 12.94 6.41
N GLY A 74 15.13 14.19 6.31
CA GLY A 74 16.43 14.59 6.85
C GLY A 74 16.48 14.31 8.35
N GLY A 75 17.18 13.25 8.74
CA GLY A 75 17.47 12.93 10.14
C GLY A 75 16.58 11.85 10.72
N THR A 76 17.20 10.73 11.05
CA THR A 76 16.66 9.62 11.83
C THR A 76 16.23 10.11 13.22
N ALA A 77 15.03 10.69 13.33
CA ALA A 77 14.46 11.09 14.61
C ALA A 77 14.11 9.81 15.40
N THR A 78 15.03 9.37 16.24
CA THR A 78 14.78 8.32 17.24
C THR A 78 13.74 8.85 18.22
N THR A 79 12.50 8.38 18.10
CA THR A 79 11.50 8.62 19.15
C THR A 79 11.85 7.77 20.37
N ALA A 80 11.32 8.13 21.55
CA ALA A 80 11.46 7.33 22.77
C ALA A 80 10.93 5.88 22.63
N ALA A 81 10.22 5.56 21.55
CA ALA A 81 9.61 4.28 21.25
C ALA A 81 10.39 3.43 20.20
N GLY A 82 11.58 3.84 19.77
CA GLY A 82 12.43 3.11 18.80
C GLY A 82 12.56 3.80 17.43
N PRO A 83 13.05 3.09 16.40
CA PRO A 83 13.23 3.66 15.06
C PRO A 83 11.89 4.18 14.51
N ALA A 84 11.84 5.44 14.04
CA ALA A 84 10.61 6.07 13.56
C ALA A 84 9.84 5.23 12.51
N ILE A 85 10.58 4.46 11.71
CA ILE A 85 10.02 3.57 10.70
C ILE A 85 9.12 2.48 11.30
N VAL A 86 9.45 1.96 12.49
CA VAL A 86 8.65 0.94 13.18
C VAL A 86 7.34 1.52 13.69
N ALA A 87 7.37 2.75 14.20
CA ALA A 87 6.16 3.45 14.66
C ALA A 87 5.18 3.68 13.50
N GLU A 88 5.68 4.07 12.32
CA GLU A 88 4.87 4.25 11.12
C GLU A 88 4.26 2.95 10.61
N TYR A 89 5.04 1.87 10.55
CA TYR A 89 4.49 0.56 10.17
C TYR A 89 3.42 0.08 11.16
N ARG A 90 3.61 0.33 12.46
CA ARG A 90 2.59 0.03 13.47
C ARG A 90 1.32 0.85 13.26
N LEU A 91 1.46 2.13 12.92
CA LEU A 91 0.31 3.00 12.68
C LEU A 91 -0.43 2.59 11.40
N ALA A 92 0.29 2.29 10.32
CA ALA A 92 -0.29 1.78 9.09
C ALA A 92 -1.03 0.44 9.31
N PHE A 93 -0.40 -0.49 10.05
CA PHE A 93 -1.03 -1.75 10.44
C PHE A 93 -2.29 -1.53 11.29
N ALA A 94 -2.21 -0.66 12.31
CA ALA A 94 -3.36 -0.37 13.17
C ALA A 94 -4.49 0.31 12.40
N ALA A 95 -4.18 1.21 11.45
CA ALA A 95 -5.16 1.86 10.60
C ALA A 95 -5.82 0.86 9.64
N GLY A 96 -5.03 -0.02 8.99
CA GLY A 96 -5.55 -1.07 8.11
C GLY A 96 -6.45 -2.06 8.86
N LEU A 97 -5.98 -2.59 9.99
CA LEU A 97 -6.77 -3.46 10.85
C LEU A 97 -8.04 -2.76 11.35
N GLY A 98 -7.93 -1.49 11.74
CA GLY A 98 -9.07 -0.65 12.15
C GLY A 98 -10.11 -0.51 11.03
N LEU A 99 -9.69 -0.27 9.79
CA LEU A 99 -10.57 -0.19 8.63
C LEU A 99 -11.26 -1.52 8.34
N ALA A 100 -10.51 -2.63 8.36
CA ALA A 100 -11.07 -3.97 8.14
C ALA A 100 -12.14 -4.33 9.19
N VAL A 101 -11.86 -4.06 10.47
CA VAL A 101 -12.80 -4.28 11.58
C VAL A 101 -14.00 -3.34 11.48
N ALA A 102 -13.78 -2.06 11.16
CA ALA A 102 -14.85 -1.07 11.00
C ALA A 102 -15.83 -1.46 9.90
N GLY A 103 -15.34 -2.02 8.78
CA GLY A 103 -16.19 -2.55 7.72
C GLY A 103 -17.14 -3.65 8.22
N GLY A 104 -16.66 -4.56 9.06
CA GLY A 104 -17.48 -5.60 9.66
C GLY A 104 -18.44 -5.09 10.75
N ILE A 105 -18.02 -4.13 11.58
CA ILE A 105 -18.87 -3.49 12.59
C ILE A 105 -20.01 -2.69 11.94
N ALA A 106 -19.76 -2.04 10.80
CA ALA A 106 -20.79 -1.32 10.06
C ALA A 106 -21.95 -2.25 9.65
N ALA A 107 -21.66 -3.49 9.25
CA ALA A 107 -22.70 -4.49 8.96
C ALA A 107 -23.56 -4.82 10.20
N ILE A 108 -22.92 -4.97 11.37
CA ILE A 108 -23.63 -5.21 12.64
C ILE A 108 -24.52 -4.02 13.01
N ALA A 109 -24.02 -2.78 12.86
CA ALA A 109 -24.78 -1.58 13.15
C ALA A 109 -26.04 -1.45 12.27
N LEU A 110 -26.03 -2.05 11.07
CA LEU A 110 -27.17 -2.12 10.16
C LEU A 110 -28.08 -3.34 10.41
N GLY A 111 -27.79 -4.16 11.43
CA GLY A 111 -28.61 -5.33 11.81
C GLY A 111 -28.26 -6.63 11.09
N PHE A 112 -27.14 -6.67 10.35
CA PHE A 112 -26.66 -7.86 9.65
C PHE A 112 -25.55 -8.59 10.43
N PRO A 113 -25.29 -9.88 10.16
CA PRO A 113 -24.13 -10.57 10.71
C PRO A 113 -22.80 -9.85 10.38
N PHE A 114 -21.78 -10.05 11.22
CA PHE A 114 -20.42 -9.52 10.99
C PHE A 114 -19.89 -9.95 9.60
N LEU A 115 -19.20 -9.04 8.91
CA LEU A 115 -18.67 -9.22 7.55
C LEU A 115 -19.73 -9.55 6.47
N THR A 116 -21.00 -9.18 6.68
CA THR A 116 -21.99 -9.22 5.61
C THR A 116 -21.59 -8.26 4.49
N GLN A 117 -21.44 -8.77 3.28
CA GLN A 117 -21.10 -7.99 2.09
C GLN A 117 -22.37 -7.42 1.46
N ALA A 118 -22.34 -6.13 1.16
CA ALA A 118 -23.41 -5.43 0.46
C ALA A 118 -22.82 -4.70 -0.74
N VAL A 119 -23.62 -4.53 -1.79
CA VAL A 119 -23.23 -3.75 -2.98
C VAL A 119 -24.07 -2.48 -2.98
N LEU A 120 -23.39 -1.33 -2.96
CA LEU A 120 -24.03 -0.04 -3.15
C LEU A 120 -23.98 0.28 -4.65
N PHE A 121 -25.15 0.35 -5.29
CA PHE A 121 -25.26 0.80 -6.67
C PHE A 121 -25.41 2.32 -6.67
N LEU A 122 -24.36 3.03 -7.04
CA LEU A 122 -24.41 4.48 -7.24
C LEU A 122 -24.80 4.75 -8.70
N TYR A 123 -26.00 5.28 -8.88
CA TYR A 123 -26.49 5.79 -10.16
C TYR A 123 -26.17 7.30 -10.25
N ASP A 124 -26.07 7.84 -11.48
CA ASP A 124 -25.85 9.26 -11.78
C ASP A 124 -24.46 9.86 -11.43
N LEU A 125 -23.36 9.13 -11.64
CA LEU A 125 -22.04 9.76 -11.65
C LEU A 125 -21.75 10.43 -13.00
N PRO A 126 -21.20 11.66 -13.04
CA PRO A 126 -20.97 12.41 -14.28
C PRO A 126 -19.97 11.77 -15.27
N ILE A 127 -19.27 10.70 -14.87
CA ILE A 127 -18.28 9.98 -15.69
C ILE A 127 -18.64 8.48 -15.84
N TYR A 128 -19.33 7.89 -14.84
CA TYR A 128 -19.72 6.47 -14.83
C TYR A 128 -21.23 6.40 -14.61
N HIS A 129 -21.99 5.79 -15.52
CA HIS A 129 -23.45 5.75 -15.42
C HIS A 129 -23.94 4.88 -14.24
N GLU A 130 -23.19 3.84 -13.89
CA GLU A 130 -23.44 2.98 -12.73
C GLU A 130 -22.09 2.63 -12.08
N LEU A 131 -21.95 2.84 -10.76
CA LEU A 131 -20.78 2.42 -10.00
C LEU A 131 -21.21 1.44 -8.90
N GLU A 132 -20.76 0.19 -9.03
CA GLU A 132 -20.95 -0.86 -8.02
C GLU A 132 -19.87 -0.74 -6.95
N LEU A 133 -20.20 -0.12 -5.82
CA LEU A 133 -19.30 -0.05 -4.67
C LEU A 133 -19.62 -1.18 -3.69
N ALA A 134 -18.88 -2.28 -3.80
CA ALA A 134 -18.98 -3.36 -2.82
C ALA A 134 -18.38 -2.94 -1.48
N SER A 135 -19.09 -3.17 -0.36
CA SER A 135 -18.56 -2.95 0.99
C SER A 135 -17.30 -3.78 1.27
N ALA A 136 -17.13 -4.88 0.53
CA ALA A 136 -15.91 -5.70 0.50
C ALA A 136 -14.64 -4.90 0.17
N PHE A 137 -14.75 -3.80 -0.59
CA PHE A 137 -13.62 -2.94 -0.93
C PHE A 137 -13.01 -2.27 0.32
N VAL A 138 -13.83 -1.86 1.29
CA VAL A 138 -13.33 -1.24 2.54
C VAL A 138 -12.53 -2.24 3.36
N PHE A 139 -12.97 -3.50 3.37
CA PHE A 139 -12.24 -4.58 4.01
C PHE A 139 -10.91 -4.85 3.28
N ASP A 140 -10.95 -5.01 1.95
CA ASP A 140 -9.76 -5.23 1.12
C ASP A 140 -8.73 -4.10 1.21
N LEU A 141 -9.17 -2.85 1.40
CA LEU A 141 -8.28 -1.70 1.59
C LEU A 141 -7.63 -1.70 2.99
N GLY A 142 -8.29 -2.30 3.98
CA GLY A 142 -7.75 -2.46 5.32
C GLY A 142 -6.74 -3.62 5.45
N VAL A 143 -6.90 -4.66 4.64
CA VAL A 143 -5.99 -5.83 4.56
C VAL A 143 -4.67 -5.47 3.90
#